data_AF-A0A3B8MMC3-F1
#
_entry.id   AF-A0A3B8MMC3-F1
#
_cell.length_a   1.000
_cell.length_b   1.000
_cell.length_c   1.000
_cell.angle_alpha   90.00
_cell.angle_beta   90.00
_cell.angle_gamma   90.00
#
_symmetry.space_group_name_H-M   'P 1'
#
loop_
_entity.id
_entity.type
_entity.pdbx_description
1 polymer ?
#
loop_
_entity_poly.entity_id
_entity_poly.type
_entity_poly.pdbx_seq_one_letter_code
_entity_poly.pdbx_strand_id
1 'polypeptide(L)'
;MSYVDALVGQLVAGLKTNGLWEKTQVVLWGDHGLWCKHTNFELDARAPLIASVPGQSAAGSSTDALVEFVDIYPSLAEAAGLSIPQHVEGTSYVLLLNDPSLTWNDGGL
;
A
#
# COMPACT_ATOMS: atom_id res chain seq x y z
N MET A 1 15.59 12.72 0.23
CA MET A 1 14.96 11.37 0.20
C MET A 1 15.93 10.21 -0.04
N SER A 2 17.20 10.42 -0.42
CA SER A 2 18.17 9.32 -0.62
C SER A 2 18.57 8.56 0.65
N TYR A 3 18.57 9.20 1.83
CA TYR A 3 18.91 8.51 3.09
C TYR A 3 17.83 7.48 3.48
N VAL A 4 16.56 7.85 3.38
CA VAL A 4 15.43 6.95 3.66
C VAL A 4 15.43 5.78 2.68
N ASP A 5 15.67 6.03 1.39
CA ASP A 5 15.85 4.98 0.38
C ASP A 5 16.95 3.98 0.76
N ALA A 6 18.11 4.46 1.20
CA ALA A 6 19.19 3.59 1.67
C ALA A 6 18.79 2.75 2.91
N LEU A 7 18.00 3.30 3.83
CA LEU A 7 17.48 2.57 5.00
C LEU A 7 16.45 1.51 4.61
N VAL A 8 15.58 1.82 3.65
CA VAL A 8 14.64 0.83 3.07
C VAL A 8 15.42 -0.30 2.41
N GLY A 9 16.47 0.02 1.65
CA GLY A 9 17.37 -0.98 1.08
C GLY A 9 18.00 -1.89 2.12
N GLN A 10 18.46 -1.35 3.25
CA GLN A 10 19.00 -2.13 4.37
C GLN A 10 17.93 -3.02 5.03
N LEU A 11 16.71 -2.52 5.23
CA LEU A 11 15.60 -3.30 5.77
C LEU A 11 15.27 -4.49 4.85
N VAL A 12 15.13 -4.25 3.54
CA VAL A 12 14.84 -5.29 2.55
C VAL A 12 15.97 -6.32 2.50
N ALA A 13 17.23 -5.88 2.52
CA ALA A 13 18.38 -6.79 2.60
C ALA A 13 18.33 -7.65 3.85
N GLY A 14 18.03 -7.07 5.01
CA GLY A 14 17.85 -7.79 6.27
C GLY A 14 16.75 -8.85 6.20
N LEU A 15 15.58 -8.53 5.64
CA LEU A 15 14.48 -9.48 5.44
C LEU A 15 14.91 -10.66 4.55
N LYS A 16 15.66 -10.40 3.47
CA LYS A 16 16.19 -11.43 2.57
C LYS A 16 17.23 -12.32 3.26
N THR A 17 18.20 -11.74 3.95
CA THR A 17 19.25 -12.48 4.66
C THR A 17 18.67 -13.41 5.74
N ASN A 18 17.57 -13.00 6.39
CA ASN A 18 16.90 -13.81 7.39
C ASN A 18 15.85 -14.79 6.82
N GLY A 19 15.69 -14.87 5.49
CA GLY A 19 14.71 -15.76 4.84
C GLY A 19 13.25 -15.37 5.13
N LEU A 20 13.00 -14.11 5.50
CA LEU A 20 11.68 -13.59 5.85
C LEU A 20 10.97 -12.91 4.68
N TRP A 21 11.68 -12.61 3.59
CA TRP A 21 11.15 -11.85 2.45
C TRP A 21 9.87 -12.46 1.87
N GLU A 22 9.86 -13.78 1.61
CA GLU A 22 8.71 -14.50 1.03
C GLU A 22 7.52 -14.66 2.00
N LYS A 23 7.63 -14.14 3.24
CA LYS A 23 6.60 -14.24 4.29
C LYS A 23 6.21 -12.88 4.87
N THR A 24 6.78 -11.80 4.35
CA THR A 24 6.60 -10.46 4.89
C THR A 24 5.83 -9.61 3.90
N GLN A 25 4.72 -9.03 4.35
CA GLN A 25 4.03 -7.97 3.63
C GLN A 25 4.72 -6.64 3.94
N VAL A 26 5.02 -5.84 2.92
CA VAL A 26 5.66 -4.52 3.07
C VAL A 26 4.75 -3.47 2.47
N VAL A 27 4.41 -2.45 3.25
CA VAL A 27 3.72 -1.25 2.76
C VAL A 27 4.56 -0.04 3.11
N LEU A 28 4.90 0.75 2.10
CA LEU A 28 5.58 2.03 2.22
C LEU A 28 4.60 3.13 1.81
N TRP A 29 4.26 4.03 2.73
CA TRP A 29 3.40 5.17 2.43
C TRP A 29 3.98 6.49 2.98
N GLY A 30 3.63 7.60 2.34
CA GLY A 30 3.76 8.95 2.90
C GLY A 30 2.38 9.43 3.39
N ASP A 31 2.30 10.27 4.41
CA ASP A 31 0.99 10.69 4.93
C ASP A 31 0.35 11.86 4.15
N HIS A 32 1.16 12.69 3.48
CA HIS A 32 0.70 13.85 2.69
C HIS A 32 1.79 14.35 1.73
N GLY A 33 1.37 15.11 0.72
CA GLY A 33 2.22 15.60 -0.37
C GLY A 33 3.01 16.88 -0.07
N LEU A 34 2.46 17.81 0.73
CA LEU A 34 3.13 19.05 1.14
C LEU A 34 3.47 19.05 2.63
N TRP A 35 4.56 19.75 2.98
CA TRP A 35 5.04 19.91 4.37
C TRP A 35 4.02 20.53 5.34
N CYS A 36 2.97 21.15 4.82
CA CYS A 36 2.07 22.01 5.56
C CYS A 36 0.64 21.68 5.14
N LYS A 37 -0.07 20.79 5.86
CA LYS A 37 -1.48 20.44 5.66
C LYS A 37 -2.41 21.66 5.68
N HIS A 38 -2.55 22.34 4.56
CA HIS A 38 -3.35 23.57 4.45
C HIS A 38 -4.36 23.49 3.32
N THR A 39 -4.42 22.38 2.58
CA THR A 39 -5.36 22.24 1.47
C THR A 39 -5.80 20.81 1.22
N ASN A 40 -7.01 20.67 0.67
CA ASN A 40 -7.57 19.40 0.20
C ASN A 40 -7.30 19.17 -1.29
N PHE A 41 -6.47 20.00 -1.93
CA PHE A 41 -6.07 19.76 -3.32
C PHE A 41 -5.15 18.55 -3.42
N GLU A 42 -5.16 17.91 -4.58
CA GLU A 42 -4.38 16.71 -4.88
C GLU A 42 -2.88 16.86 -4.57
N LEU A 43 -2.34 18.09 -4.66
CA LEU A 43 -0.95 18.38 -4.31
C LEU A 43 -0.58 18.03 -2.85
N ASP A 44 -1.56 18.02 -1.96
CA ASP A 44 -1.40 17.71 -0.53
C ASP A 44 -2.05 16.37 -0.15
N ALA A 45 -3.21 16.06 -0.75
CA ALA A 45 -3.98 14.84 -0.46
C ALA A 45 -3.41 13.57 -1.12
N ARG A 46 -2.78 13.67 -2.29
CA ARG A 46 -2.16 12.51 -2.96
C ARG A 46 -0.78 12.25 -2.39
N ALA A 47 -0.62 11.10 -1.77
CA ALA A 47 0.65 10.66 -1.21
C ALA A 47 1.11 9.34 -1.87
N PRO A 48 2.42 9.03 -1.81
CA PRO A 48 2.93 7.77 -2.32
C PRO A 48 2.41 6.60 -1.46
N LEU A 49 2.00 5.53 -2.13
CA LEU A 49 1.70 4.23 -1.54
C LEU A 49 2.32 3.14 -2.42
N ILE A 50 3.16 2.29 -1.83
CA ILE A 50 3.77 1.13 -2.48
C ILE A 50 3.52 -0.08 -1.59
N ALA A 51 2.92 -1.13 -2.14
CA ALA A 51 2.69 -2.38 -1.44
C ALA A 51 3.41 -3.54 -2.13
N SER A 52 4.00 -4.43 -1.33
CA SER A 52 4.58 -5.70 -1.76
C SER A 52 4.07 -6.80 -0.85
N VAL A 53 3.23 -7.66 -1.41
CA VAL A 53 2.61 -8.79 -0.71
C VAL A 53 3.11 -10.09 -1.33
N PRO A 54 3.58 -11.07 -0.53
CA PRO A 54 3.99 -12.37 -1.05
C PRO A 54 2.84 -13.04 -1.82
N GLY A 55 3.14 -13.57 -3.01
CA GLY A 55 2.16 -14.25 -3.85
C GLY A 55 1.33 -13.35 -4.77
N GLN A 56 1.56 -12.03 -4.78
CA GLN A 56 0.91 -11.13 -5.74
C GLN A 56 1.33 -11.44 -7.19
N SER A 57 0.37 -11.37 -8.12
CA SER A 57 0.61 -11.73 -9.53
C SER A 57 1.19 -10.58 -10.36
N ALA A 58 0.92 -9.33 -10.00
CA ALA A 58 1.32 -8.15 -10.75
C ALA A 58 2.48 -7.39 -10.09
N ALA A 59 3.52 -8.10 -9.64
CA ALA A 59 4.66 -7.44 -9.00
C ALA A 59 5.38 -6.47 -9.97
N GLY A 60 5.62 -5.24 -9.51
CA GLY A 60 6.30 -4.20 -10.28
C GLY A 60 5.39 -3.39 -11.21
N SER A 61 4.07 -3.64 -11.22
CA SER A 61 3.12 -2.78 -11.92
C SER A 61 2.63 -1.61 -11.06
N SER A 62 1.99 -0.64 -11.71
CA SER A 62 1.26 0.46 -11.08
C SER A 62 -0.20 0.45 -11.52
N THR A 63 -1.07 1.08 -10.74
CA THR A 63 -2.48 1.29 -11.07
C THR A 63 -2.85 2.77 -10.83
N ASP A 64 -3.80 3.28 -11.61
CA ASP A 64 -4.41 4.60 -11.42
C ASP A 64 -5.70 4.50 -10.58
N ALA A 65 -6.04 3.31 -10.08
CA ALA A 65 -7.16 3.10 -9.18
C ALA A 65 -7.06 3.98 -7.92
N LEU A 66 -8.19 4.59 -7.54
CA LEU A 66 -8.26 5.43 -6.34
C LEU A 66 -8.28 4.57 -5.08
N VAL A 67 -7.29 4.76 -4.22
CA VAL A 67 -7.17 4.08 -2.92
C VAL A 67 -6.91 5.11 -1.81
N GLU A 68 -7.37 4.79 -0.61
CA GLU A 68 -7.27 5.63 0.57
C GLU A 68 -6.44 4.94 1.66
N PHE A 69 -5.90 5.68 2.64
CA PHE A 69 -5.12 5.05 3.71
C PHE A 69 -5.96 4.14 4.61
N VAL A 70 -7.27 4.36 4.69
CA VAL A 70 -8.18 3.46 5.42
C VAL A 70 -8.25 2.07 4.80
N ASP A 71 -7.87 1.93 3.53
CA ASP A 71 -7.83 0.66 2.80
C ASP A 71 -6.64 -0.23 3.18
N ILE A 72 -5.60 0.34 3.80
CA ILE A 72 -4.38 -0.39 4.17
C ILE A 72 -4.69 -1.51 5.15
N TYR A 73 -5.46 -1.22 6.21
CA TYR A 73 -5.82 -2.21 7.22
C TYR A 73 -6.60 -3.41 6.64
N PRO A 74 -7.75 -3.23 5.96
CA PRO A 74 -8.50 -4.36 5.40
C PRO A 74 -7.68 -5.12 4.35
N SER A 75 -6.81 -4.44 3.59
CA SER A 75 -5.93 -5.11 2.61
C SER A 75 -4.91 -6.04 3.26
N LEU A 76 -4.24 -5.58 4.32
CA LEU A 76 -3.29 -6.40 5.07
C LEU A 76 -3.97 -7.57 5.79
N ALA A 77 -5.16 -7.33 6.35
CA ALA A 77 -5.96 -8.37 6.99
C ALA A 77 -6.38 -9.45 5.98
N GLU A 78 -6.92 -9.06 4.82
CA GLU A 78 -7.29 -9.99 3.76
C GLU A 78 -6.09 -10.79 3.24
N ALA A 79 -4.98 -10.12 2.94
CA ALA A 79 -3.75 -10.77 2.48
C ALA A 79 -3.17 -11.74 3.52
N ALA A 80 -3.42 -11.51 4.81
CA ALA A 80 -3.06 -12.42 5.90
C ALA A 80 -4.09 -13.53 6.16
N GLY A 81 -5.22 -13.55 5.44
CA GLY A 81 -6.33 -14.50 5.66
C GLY A 81 -7.10 -14.26 6.96
N LEU A 82 -7.08 -13.04 7.48
CA LEU A 82 -7.77 -12.63 8.70
C LEU A 82 -9.17 -12.09 8.40
N SER A 83 -10.08 -12.23 9.35
CA SER A 83 -11.41 -11.63 9.26
C SER A 83 -11.35 -10.11 9.45
N ILE A 84 -11.97 -9.36 8.54
CA ILE A 84 -12.09 -7.90 8.64
C ILE A 84 -13.30 -7.55 9.52
N PRO A 85 -13.14 -6.76 10.61
CA PRO A 85 -14.26 -6.32 11.43
C PRO A 85 -15.26 -5.45 10.65
N GLN A 86 -16.54 -5.53 10.99
CA GLN A 86 -17.62 -4.78 10.30
C GLN A 86 -17.51 -3.25 10.41
N HIS A 87 -16.77 -2.73 11.38
CA HIS A 87 -16.61 -1.28 11.60
C HIS A 87 -15.49 -0.66 10.77
N VAL A 88 -14.77 -1.46 9.97
CA VAL A 88 -13.73 -0.96 9.07
C VAL A 88 -14.41 -0.39 7.83
N GLU A 89 -14.15 0.87 7.55
CA GLU A 89 -14.76 1.59 6.43
C GLU A 89 -13.99 1.42 5.11
N GLY A 90 -12.70 1.10 5.17
CA GLY A 90 -11.86 0.94 3.98
C GLY A 90 -12.21 -0.31 3.16
N THR A 91 -11.87 -0.27 1.87
CA THR A 91 -12.03 -1.35 0.92
C THR A 91 -10.68 -1.99 0.61
N SER A 92 -10.56 -3.30 0.79
CA SER A 92 -9.31 -4.00 0.49
C SER A 92 -8.93 -3.92 -0.98
N TYR A 93 -7.72 -3.45 -1.28
CA TYR A 93 -7.14 -3.35 -2.62
C TYR A 93 -6.38 -4.61 -3.06
N VAL A 94 -6.49 -5.75 -2.35
CA VAL A 94 -5.73 -6.98 -2.68
C VAL A 94 -5.97 -7.45 -4.12
N LEU A 95 -7.17 -7.22 -4.68
CA LEU A 95 -7.46 -7.52 -6.08
C LEU A 95 -6.57 -6.73 -7.04
N LEU A 96 -6.27 -5.45 -6.74
CA LEU A 96 -5.38 -4.61 -7.56
C LEU A 96 -3.93 -5.09 -7.55
N LEU A 97 -3.50 -5.81 -6.50
CA LEU A 97 -2.17 -6.44 -6.46
C LEU A 97 -2.04 -7.61 -7.46
N ASN A 98 -3.16 -8.15 -7.93
CA ASN A 98 -3.22 -9.25 -8.89
C ASN A 98 -3.62 -8.80 -10.29
N ASP A 99 -4.50 -7.81 -10.38
CA ASP A 99 -4.92 -7.17 -11.63
C ASP A 99 -4.94 -5.64 -11.46
N PRO A 100 -3.88 -4.93 -11.88
CA PRO A 100 -3.79 -3.47 -11.73
C PRO A 100 -4.71 -2.72 -12.71
N SER A 101 -5.28 -3.40 -13.70
CA SER A 101 -6.17 -2.82 -14.72
C SER A 101 -7.65 -2.95 -14.38
N LEU A 102 -7.96 -3.56 -13.23
CA LEU A 102 -9.32 -3.81 -12.78
C LEU A 102 -10.07 -2.49 -12.68
N THR A 103 -11.28 -2.44 -13.24
CA THR A 103 -12.15 -1.27 -13.09
C THR A 103 -12.49 -1.11 -11.61
N TRP A 104 -11.83 -0.14 -11.00
CA TRP A 104 -11.94 0.15 -9.58
C TRP A 104 -13.00 1.23 -9.40
N ASN A 105 -13.92 1.05 -8.44
CA ASN A 105 -14.95 2.05 -8.22
C ASN A 105 -14.31 3.34 -7.71
N ASP A 106 -14.63 4.44 -8.37
CA ASP A 106 -14.14 5.77 -8.06
C ASP A 106 -14.68 6.23 -6.70
N GLY A 107 -13.88 6.11 -5.64
CA GLY A 107 -14.03 6.85 -4.37
C GLY A 107 -15.36 6.63 -3.65
N GLY A 108 -15.44 5.55 -2.89
CA GLY A 108 -16.58 5.26 -2.03
C GLY A 108 -16.49 5.93 -0.66
N LEU A 109 -16.96 7.17 -0.59
CA LEU A 109 -18.04 7.52 0.36
C LEU A 109 -19.36 7.59 -0.41
#